data_AF-A0A2U3KS90-F1
#
_entry.id   AF-A0A2U3KS90-F1
#
_cell.length_a   1.000
_cell.length_b   1.000
_cell.length_c   1.000
_cell.angle_alpha   90.00
_cell.angle_beta   90.00
_cell.angle_gamma   90.00
#
_symmetry.space_group_name_H-M   'P 1'
#
loop_
_entity.id
_entity.type
_entity.pdbx_description
1 polymer ?
#
loop_
_entity_poly.entity_id
_entity_poly.type
_entity_poly.pdbx_seq_one_letter_code
_entity_poly.pdbx_strand_id
1 'polypeptide(L)'
;MTVSLPEAMIQEVERVSKEEHRTHSELVREALRRYFYSRFPVVTPTKAELAAVARGRAQIQKGEFVTLDELLNGLDAENRKASRKGAAKTPRS
;
A
#
# COMPACT_ATOMS: atom_id res chain seq x y z
N MET A 1 9.88 -20.37 10.23
CA MET A 1 10.64 -19.11 10.22
C MET A 1 11.63 -19.19 11.37
N THR A 2 12.91 -18.97 11.10
CA THR A 2 13.97 -19.02 12.11
C THR A 2 14.61 -17.64 12.17
N VAL A 3 14.71 -17.07 13.36
CA VAL A 3 15.31 -15.76 13.60
C VAL A 3 16.35 -15.90 14.69
N SER A 4 17.51 -15.27 14.50
CA SER A 4 18.54 -15.17 15.52
C SER A 4 18.25 -13.94 16.37
N LEU A 5 18.20 -14.12 17.69
CA LEU A 5 17.99 -13.05 18.65
C LEU A 5 19.21 -12.98 19.60
N PRO A 6 19.56 -11.78 20.10
CA PRO A 6 20.53 -11.66 21.18
C PRO A 6 20.10 -12.47 22.41
N GLU A 7 21.06 -13.05 23.12
CA GLU A 7 20.82 -13.92 24.28
C GLU A 7 19.94 -13.27 25.34
N ALA A 8 20.17 -12.00 25.64
CA ALA A 8 19.36 -11.24 26.61
C ALA A 8 17.87 -11.18 26.22
N MET A 9 17.57 -11.07 24.91
CA MET A 9 16.18 -11.07 24.44
C MET A 9 15.55 -12.44 24.52
N ILE A 10 16.32 -13.51 24.30
CA ILE A 10 15.81 -14.90 24.42
C ILE A 10 15.35 -15.14 25.86
N GLN A 11 16.16 -14.77 26.84
CA GLN A 11 15.83 -14.89 28.26
C GLN A 11 14.56 -14.12 28.64
N GLU A 12 14.40 -12.92 28.06
CA GLU A 12 13.20 -12.11 28.28
C GLU A 12 11.94 -12.74 27.65
N VAL A 13 12.05 -13.27 26.44
CA VAL A 13 10.95 -14.00 25.77
C VAL A 13 10.55 -15.24 26.57
N GLU A 14 11.52 -15.99 27.09
CA GLU A 14 11.25 -17.17 27.94
C GLU A 14 10.53 -16.81 29.24
N ARG A 15 10.95 -15.72 29.88
CA ARG A 15 10.30 -15.21 31.09
C ARG A 15 8.83 -14.88 30.81
N VAL A 16 8.57 -14.06 29.79
CA VAL A 16 7.21 -13.64 29.40
C VAL A 16 6.37 -14.85 28.97
N SER A 17 6.96 -15.81 28.26
CA SER A 17 6.30 -17.06 27.86
C SER A 17 5.78 -17.85 29.06
N LYS A 18 6.58 -17.96 30.12
CA LYS A 18 6.20 -18.65 31.36
C LYS A 18 5.13 -17.88 32.14
N GLU A 19 5.26 -16.55 32.22
CA GLU A 19 4.33 -15.67 32.93
C GLU A 19 2.95 -15.60 32.27
N GLU A 20 2.91 -15.50 30.93
CA GLU A 20 1.66 -15.39 30.16
C GLU A 20 1.06 -16.75 29.75
N HIS A 21 1.77 -17.86 30.03
CA HIS A 21 1.43 -19.21 29.53
C HIS A 21 1.28 -19.28 27.99
N ARG A 22 2.18 -18.62 27.26
CA ARG A 22 2.15 -18.53 25.80
C ARG A 22 3.40 -19.11 25.18
N THR A 23 3.33 -19.51 23.91
CA THR A 23 4.52 -20.00 23.18
C THR A 23 5.38 -18.85 22.65
N HIS A 24 6.68 -19.11 22.47
CA HIS A 24 7.60 -18.12 21.86
C HIS A 24 7.11 -17.65 20.48
N SER A 25 6.56 -18.56 19.68
CA SER A 25 6.03 -18.23 18.35
C SER A 25 4.82 -17.29 18.41
N GLU A 26 3.99 -17.36 19.45
CA GLU A 26 2.88 -16.43 19.64
C GLU A 26 3.36 -15.04 20.03
N LEU A 27 4.34 -14.96 20.93
CA LEU A 27 4.96 -13.69 21.32
C LEU A 27 5.63 -13.01 20.13
N VAL A 28 6.40 -13.76 19.33
CA VAL A 28 7.03 -13.25 18.10
C VAL A 28 5.98 -12.78 17.09
N ARG A 29 4.91 -13.56 16.87
CA ARG A 29 3.82 -13.14 15.97
C ARG A 29 3.12 -11.87 16.44
N GLU A 30 2.86 -11.75 17.74
CA GLU A 30 2.22 -10.57 18.31
C GLU A 30 3.12 -9.33 18.23
N ALA A 31 4.41 -9.48 18.52
CA ALA A 31 5.39 -8.41 18.38
C ALA A 31 5.45 -7.90 16.93
N LEU A 32 5.53 -8.81 15.96
CA LEU A 32 5.51 -8.45 14.53
C LEU A 32 4.19 -7.81 14.12
N ARG A 33 3.04 -8.32 14.60
CA ARG A 33 1.72 -7.73 14.34
C ARG A 33 1.66 -6.28 14.82
N ARG A 34 2.11 -6.02 16.05
CA ARG A 34 2.14 -4.67 16.63
C ARG A 34 3.09 -3.75 15.88
N TYR A 35 4.27 -4.23 15.50
CA TYR A 35 5.24 -3.46 14.71
C TYR A 35 4.66 -3.06 13.35
N PHE A 36 4.05 -3.99 12.61
CA PHE A 36 3.45 -3.66 11.32
C PHE A 36 2.24 -2.75 11.47
N TYR A 37 1.40 -2.95 12.48
CA TYR A 37 0.24 -2.10 12.72
C TYR A 37 0.65 -0.65 13.07
N SER A 38 1.70 -0.46 13.87
CA SER A 38 2.17 0.88 14.22
C SER A 38 2.91 1.55 13.05
N ARG A 39 3.69 0.79 12.28
CA ARG A 39 4.52 1.32 11.19
C ARG A 39 3.74 1.54 9.89
N PHE A 40 2.74 0.71 9.65
CA PHE A 40 1.88 0.68 8.48
C PHE A 40 0.44 0.52 8.96
N PRO A 41 -0.17 1.60 9.49
CA PRO A 41 -1.54 1.54 9.96
C PRO A 41 -2.42 1.04 8.82
N VAL A 42 -3.22 0.01 9.10
CA VAL A 42 -4.22 -0.48 8.17
C VAL A 42 -5.20 0.66 7.96
N VAL A 43 -5.07 1.35 6.81
CA VAL A 43 -5.95 2.46 6.46
C VAL A 43 -7.35 1.88 6.29
N THR A 44 -8.24 2.22 7.22
CA THR A 44 -9.65 1.88 7.10
C THR A 44 -10.26 2.85 6.10
N PRO A 45 -10.77 2.39 4.95
CA PRO A 45 -11.33 3.28 3.94
C PRO A 45 -12.56 4.00 4.50
N THR A 46 -12.69 5.28 4.18
CA THR A 46 -13.89 6.06 4.45
C THR A 46 -15.09 5.48 3.70
N LYS A 47 -16.32 5.80 4.14
CA LYS A 47 -17.55 5.43 3.42
C LYS A 47 -17.53 5.93 1.97
N ALA A 48 -16.96 7.11 1.73
CA ALA A 48 -16.84 7.71 0.41
C ALA A 48 -15.91 6.90 -0.51
N GLU A 49 -14.76 6.45 0.00
CA GLU A 49 -13.81 5.60 -0.73
C GLU A 49 -14.40 4.23 -1.03
N LEU A 50 -15.08 3.59 -0.07
CA LEU A 50 -15.80 2.33 -0.30
C LEU A 50 -16.85 2.48 -1.40
N ALA A 51 -17.62 3.57 -1.36
CA ALA A 51 -18.61 3.86 -2.40
C ALA A 51 -17.96 4.11 -3.77
N ALA A 52 -16.79 4.76 -3.81
CA ALA A 52 -16.03 4.97 -5.05
C ALA A 52 -15.55 3.64 -5.66
N VAL A 53 -15.01 2.74 -4.84
CA VAL A 53 -14.61 1.39 -5.27
C VAL A 53 -15.82 0.61 -5.80
N ALA A 54 -16.96 0.67 -5.11
CA ALA A 54 -18.18 0.00 -5.56
C ALA A 54 -18.68 0.55 -6.91
N ARG A 55 -18.66 1.87 -7.10
CA ARG A 55 -19.01 2.49 -8.38
C ARG A 55 -18.07 2.04 -9.51
N GLY A 56 -16.76 2.05 -9.26
CA GLY A 56 -15.78 1.58 -10.25
C GLY A 56 -16.01 0.13 -10.67
N ARG A 57 -16.31 -0.76 -9.70
CA ARG A 57 -16.67 -2.16 -10.00
C ARG A 57 -17.91 -2.28 -10.88
N ALA A 58 -18.94 -1.46 -10.62
CA ALA A 58 -20.15 -1.46 -11.42
C ALA A 58 -19.92 -0.95 -12.86
N GLN A 59 -19.06 0.06 -13.04
CA GLN A 59 -18.67 0.56 -14.37
C GLN A 59 -17.95 -0.51 -15.19
N ILE A 60 -16.98 -1.20 -14.57
CA ILE A 60 -16.28 -2.33 -15.20
C ILE A 60 -17.26 -3.41 -15.65
N GLN A 61 -18.22 -3.77 -14.81
CA GLN A 61 -19.24 -4.78 -15.15
C GLN A 61 -20.11 -4.37 -16.34
N LYS A 62 -20.36 -3.07 -16.51
CA LYS A 62 -21.12 -2.51 -17.66
C LYS A 62 -20.28 -2.37 -18.94
N GLY A 63 -18.98 -2.69 -18.89
CA GLY A 63 -18.06 -2.42 -20.00
C GLY A 63 -17.63 -0.95 -20.10
N GLU A 64 -17.91 -0.13 -19.07
CA GLU A 64 -17.51 1.27 -19.00
C GLU A 64 -16.07 1.38 -18.44
N PHE A 65 -15.10 0.84 -19.17
CA PHE A 65 -13.69 0.91 -18.82
C PHE A 65 -12.84 1.19 -20.06
N VAL A 66 -11.63 1.67 -19.84
CA VAL A 66 -10.57 1.73 -20.87
C VAL A 66 -9.53 0.67 -20.55
N THR A 67 -8.90 0.15 -21.60
CA THR A 67 -7.75 -0.73 -21.44
C THR A 67 -6.53 0.06 -20.95
N LEU A 68 -5.55 -0.66 -20.40
CA LEU A 68 -4.30 -0.03 -19.98
C LEU A 68 -3.58 0.66 -21.14
N ASP A 69 -3.60 0.04 -22.33
CA ASP A 69 -2.95 0.60 -23.53
C ASP A 69 -3.61 1.92 -23.96
N GLU A 70 -4.95 1.96 -24.02
CA GLU A 70 -5.70 3.18 -24.32
C GLU A 70 -5.43 4.29 -23.30
N LEU A 71 -5.35 3.95 -22.01
CA LEU A 71 -5.02 4.89 -20.95
C LEU A 71 -3.60 5.47 -21.12
N LEU A 72 -2.60 4.61 -21.33
CA LEU A 72 -1.21 5.02 -21.51
C LEU A 72 -1.05 5.91 -22.74
N ASN A 73 -1.63 5.50 -23.87
CA ASN A 73 -1.62 6.28 -25.11
C ASN A 73 -2.28 7.65 -24.94
N GLY A 74 -3.38 7.73 -24.20
CA GLY A 74 -4.06 8.99 -23.87
C GLY A 74 -3.19 9.94 -23.04
N LEU A 75 -2.55 9.42 -21.99
CA LEU A 75 -1.64 10.20 -21.14
C LEU A 75 -0.42 10.71 -21.92
N ASP A 76 0.17 9.87 -22.78
CA ASP A 76 1.28 10.25 -23.64
C ASP A 76 0.90 11.31 -24.68
N ALA A 77 -0.33 11.26 -25.19
CA ALA A 77 -0.85 12.28 -26.10
C ALA A 77 -1.00 13.63 -25.39
N GLU A 78 -1.55 13.66 -24.17
CA GLU A 78 -1.69 14.88 -23.37
C GLU A 78 -0.32 15.47 -22.97
N ASN A 79 0.63 14.64 -22.53
CA ASN A 79 2.00 15.08 -22.25
C ASN A 79 2.68 15.72 -23.47
N ARG A 80 2.51 15.12 -24.67
CA ARG A 80 3.04 15.68 -25.92
C ARG A 80 2.39 17.02 -26.29
N LYS A 81 1.07 17.18 -26.09
CA LYS A 81 0.39 18.48 -26.33
C LYS A 81 0.89 19.56 -25.37
N ALA A 82 1.05 19.23 -24.09
CA ALA A 82 1.59 20.16 -23.09
C ALA A 82 3.01 20.63 -23.46
N SER A 83 3.87 19.71 -23.90
CA SER A 83 5.22 20.01 -24.39
C SER A 83 5.22 20.92 -25.63
N ARG A 84 4.38 20.63 -26.63
CA ARG A 84 4.25 21.49 -27.84
C ARG A 84 3.75 22.90 -27.53
N LYS A 85 2.84 23.05 -26.57
CA LYS A 85 2.35 24.37 -26.11
C LYS A 85 3.44 25.17 -25.38
N GLY A 86 4.37 24.50 -24.70
CA GLY A 86 5.57 25.12 -24.13
C GLY A 86 6.54 25.61 -25.20
N ALA A 87 6.80 24.78 -26.22
CA ALA A 87 7.71 25.12 -27.33
C ALA A 87 7.18 26.27 -28.21
N ALA A 88 5.85 26.38 -28.40
CA ALA A 88 5.22 27.43 -29.19
C ALA A 88 5.22 28.82 -28.53
N LYS A 89 5.65 28.94 -27.26
CA LYS A 89 5.68 30.21 -26.51
C LYS A 89 7.02 30.93 -26.50
N THR A 90 8.01 30.46 -27.25
CA THR A 90 9.30 31.16 -27.38
C THR A 90 9.39 31.87 -28.74
N PRO A 91 8.96 33.14 -28.86
CA PRO A 91 9.46 33.99 -29.94
C PRO A 91 10.91 34.33 -29.59
N ARG A 92 11.86 33.85 -30.39
CA ARG A 92 13.25 34.33 -30.33
C ARG A 92 13.25 35.75 -30.91
N SER A 93 13.63 36.72 -30.08
CA SER A 93 13.99 38.09 -30.43
C SER A 93 15.23 38.14 -31.30
#